data_AF-A0A1L9U8X0-F1
#
_entry.id   AF-A0A1L9U8X0-F1
#
_cell.length_a   1.000
_cell.length_b   1.000
_cell.length_c   1.000
_cell.angle_alpha   90.00
_cell.angle_beta   90.00
_cell.angle_gamma   90.00
#
_symmetry.space_group_name_H-M   'P 1'
#
loop_
_entity.id
_entity.type
_entity.pdbx_description
1 polymer ?
#
loop_
_entity_poly.entity_id
_entity_poly.type
_entity_poly.pdbx_seq_one_letter_code
_entity_poly.pdbx_strand_id
1 'polypeptide(L)'
;MYLANIEKTESDAADEPYYETDEINSSLEFLQVVDSFGVDVAENLPFHENMLIQEGFFLDRDPDDEEYEGFTGNEGTETTRFYRVTGAIIIPKGFRFLFKLHRLRRGVCNIAEILDECRFLALERPNDDVAKQNLVQACSTVIKKGPPDDVADKIMQIATDFDFVDLFRHAIERFDTHMSPSQLHQIAKFMAKHGFQGLRSGLEHVFEDRIFGWPSTVGRGVSVGKHDYEQFLSDLLNDPESGGHKLADSLTSLPNEGSFES
;
A
#
# COMPACT_ATOMS: atom_id res chain seq x y z
N MET A 1 6.36 -23.05 -1.17
CA MET A 1 6.68 -23.48 0.20
C MET A 1 7.55 -22.38 0.78
N TYR A 2 7.36 -22.05 2.06
CA TYR A 2 8.14 -21.02 2.72
C TYR A 2 8.89 -21.65 3.88
N LEU A 3 10.05 -21.10 4.24
CA LEU A 3 10.77 -21.46 5.45
C LEU A 3 10.66 -20.28 6.42
N ALA A 4 10.56 -20.56 7.71
CA ALA A 4 10.51 -19.52 8.71
C ALA A 4 11.32 -19.86 9.94
N ASN A 5 11.99 -18.84 10.47
CA ASN A 5 12.54 -18.87 11.82
C ASN A 5 11.41 -18.47 12.76
N ILE A 6 11.05 -19.38 13.67
CA ILE A 6 10.02 -19.22 14.67
C ILE A 6 10.71 -19.01 16.01
N GLU A 7 10.25 -18.04 16.78
CA GLU A 7 10.63 -17.83 18.17
C GLU A 7 9.39 -17.95 19.05
N LYS A 8 9.52 -18.71 20.14
CA LYS A 8 8.59 -18.69 21.26
C LYS A 8 9.26 -17.95 22.40
N THR A 9 8.52 -17.01 22.99
CA THR A 9 8.95 -16.28 24.17
C THR A 9 8.01 -16.65 25.31
N GLU A 10 8.56 -17.04 26.45
CA GLU A 10 7.82 -17.30 27.67
C GLU A 10 8.37 -16.40 28.78
N SER A 11 7.51 -15.60 29.40
CA SER A 11 7.87 -14.72 30.50
C SER A 11 7.08 -15.11 31.73
N ASP A 12 7.80 -15.37 32.82
CA ASP A 12 7.25 -15.72 34.12
C ASP A 12 7.62 -14.62 35.12
N ALA A 13 6.61 -14.02 35.76
CA ALA A 13 6.83 -13.20 36.94
C ALA A 13 6.98 -14.13 38.14
N ALA A 14 8.21 -14.24 38.68
CA ALA A 14 8.42 -14.97 39.92
C ALA A 14 7.85 -14.15 41.09
N ASP A 15 6.56 -14.34 41.37
CA ASP A 15 6.01 -14.01 42.67
C ASP A 15 6.51 -15.02 43.71
N GLU A 16 6.63 -14.55 44.96
CA GLU A 16 7.21 -15.27 46.09
C GLU A 16 6.86 -16.77 46.18
N PRO A 17 7.74 -17.61 46.77
CA PRO A 17 7.69 -19.09 46.73
C PRO A 17 6.46 -19.79 47.36
N TYR A 18 5.38 -19.05 47.63
CA TYR A 18 4.17 -19.53 48.29
C TYR A 18 2.87 -19.35 47.47
N TYR A 19 2.91 -18.77 46.27
CA TYR A 19 1.75 -18.69 45.38
C TYR A 19 2.13 -19.16 43.98
N GLU A 20 1.55 -20.27 43.53
CA GLU A 20 1.52 -20.65 42.11
C GLU A 20 0.71 -19.57 41.36
N THR A 21 1.38 -18.60 40.76
CA THR A 21 0.76 -17.74 39.75
C THR A 21 0.99 -18.37 38.39
N ASP A 22 -0.03 -19.08 37.90
CA ASP A 22 -0.10 -19.84 36.65
C ASP A 22 -0.02 -18.98 35.36
N GLU A 23 0.33 -17.70 35.44
CA GLU A 23 0.22 -16.79 34.29
C GLU A 23 1.55 -16.68 33.55
N ILE A 24 1.93 -17.77 32.88
CA ILE A 24 3.02 -17.76 31.89
C ILE A 24 2.53 -16.95 30.69
N ASN A 25 3.16 -15.81 30.44
CA ASN A 25 2.88 -15.05 29.22
C ASN A 25 3.69 -15.66 28.09
N SER A 26 3.00 -16.32 27.15
CA SER A 26 3.63 -16.96 25.99
C SER A 26 3.25 -16.25 24.70
N SER A 27 4.26 -15.96 23.87
CA SER A 27 4.10 -15.42 22.53
C SER A 27 4.87 -16.23 21.50
N LEU A 28 4.38 -16.22 20.26
CA LEU A 28 4.99 -16.90 19.11
C LEU A 28 5.07 -15.96 17.93
N GLU A 29 6.25 -15.88 17.33
CA GLU A 29 6.50 -15.01 16.18
C GLU A 29 7.32 -15.71 15.11
N PHE A 30 7.01 -15.40 13.84
CA PHE A 30 7.94 -15.65 12.75
C PHE A 30 8.95 -14.51 12.71
N LEU A 31 10.16 -14.73 13.23
CA LEU A 31 11.26 -13.77 13.16
C LEU A 31 11.58 -13.41 11.71
N GLN A 32 11.64 -14.42 10.84
CA GLN A 32 11.92 -14.26 9.42
C GLN A 32 11.20 -15.34 8.64
N VAL A 33 10.57 -14.97 7.52
CA VAL A 33 9.95 -15.88 6.57
C VAL A 33 10.56 -15.66 5.20
N VAL A 34 11.08 -16.72 4.58
CA VAL A 34 11.65 -16.70 3.23
C VAL A 34 10.85 -17.58 2.27
N ASP A 35 10.81 -17.19 1.00
CA ASP A 35 10.25 -18.02 -0.06
C ASP A 35 11.25 -19.07 -0.59
N SER A 36 10.83 -19.84 -1.60
CA SER A 36 11.67 -20.86 -2.22
C SER A 36 12.89 -20.33 -2.97
N PHE A 37 12.97 -19.01 -3.20
CA PHE A 37 14.11 -18.34 -3.81
C PHE A 37 15.01 -17.68 -2.76
N GLY A 38 14.68 -17.81 -1.46
CA GLY A 38 15.42 -17.19 -0.38
C GLY A 38 15.11 -15.70 -0.21
N VAL A 39 14.00 -15.20 -0.78
CA VAL A 39 13.59 -13.81 -0.63
C VAL A 39 12.76 -13.65 0.65
N ASP A 40 13.10 -12.65 1.47
CA ASP A 40 12.34 -12.30 2.66
C ASP A 40 10.92 -11.82 2.30
N VAL A 41 9.91 -12.48 2.88
CA VAL A 41 8.50 -12.19 2.65
C VAL A 41 7.78 -11.63 3.88
N ALA A 42 8.27 -11.92 5.08
CA ALA A 42 7.75 -11.37 6.33
C ALA A 42 8.82 -11.45 7.42
N GLU A 43 8.74 -10.57 8.41
CA GLU A 43 9.57 -10.61 9.64
C GLU A 43 8.71 -10.14 10.80
N ASN A 44 9.04 -10.59 12.01
CA ASN A 44 8.36 -10.28 13.26
C ASN A 44 6.83 -10.40 13.14
N LEU A 45 6.37 -11.51 12.57
CA LEU A 45 4.95 -11.75 12.33
C LEU A 45 4.39 -12.65 13.44
N PRO A 46 3.57 -12.13 14.36
CA PRO A 46 2.99 -12.95 15.42
C PRO A 46 1.99 -13.95 14.85
N PHE A 47 1.93 -15.13 15.47
CA PHE A 47 0.95 -16.16 15.13
C PHE A 47 0.56 -16.97 16.36
N HIS A 48 -0.55 -17.71 16.27
CA HIS A 48 -1.06 -18.51 17.39
C HIS A 48 -0.49 -19.92 17.36
N GLU A 49 -0.24 -20.50 18.54
CA GLU A 49 0.29 -21.86 18.70
C GLU A 49 -0.60 -22.92 18.02
N ASN A 50 -1.91 -22.69 17.95
CA ASN A 50 -2.85 -23.58 17.25
C ASN A 50 -2.64 -23.67 15.73
N MET A 51 -1.76 -22.84 15.15
CA MET A 51 -1.33 -22.95 13.76
C MET A 51 -0.18 -23.96 13.57
N LEU A 52 0.46 -24.40 14.66
CA LEU A 52 1.45 -25.46 14.62
C LEU A 52 0.73 -26.80 14.43
N ILE A 53 1.12 -27.53 13.37
CA ILE A 53 0.56 -28.86 13.08
C ILE A 53 1.14 -29.92 14.04
N GLN A 54 2.36 -29.70 14.53
CA GLN A 54 3.05 -30.61 15.45
C GLN A 54 2.69 -30.22 16.88
N GLU A 55 1.89 -31.06 17.54
CA GLU A 55 1.58 -30.89 18.97
C GLU A 55 2.85 -31.06 19.80
N GLY A 56 2.95 -30.27 20.87
CA GLY A 56 4.04 -30.41 21.83
C GLY A 56 5.42 -30.04 21.28
N PHE A 57 5.48 -29.25 20.22
CA PHE A 57 6.72 -28.92 19.52
C PHE A 57 7.79 -28.27 20.42
N PHE A 58 7.36 -27.53 21.45
CA PHE A 58 8.23 -26.90 22.45
C PHE A 58 8.22 -27.62 23.81
N LEU A 59 7.49 -28.74 23.95
CA LEU A 59 7.46 -29.49 25.21
C LEU A 59 8.82 -30.14 25.47
N ASP A 60 9.24 -30.12 26.75
CA ASP A 60 10.46 -30.76 27.26
C ASP A 60 11.77 -30.29 26.58
N ARG A 61 11.78 -29.09 26.00
CA ARG A 61 12.97 -28.49 25.41
C ARG A 61 13.60 -27.47 26.36
N ASP A 62 14.93 -27.48 26.45
CA ASP A 62 15.67 -26.40 27.10
C ASP A 62 15.59 -25.11 26.25
N PRO A 63 15.50 -23.92 26.88
CA PRO A 63 15.52 -22.66 26.17
C PRO A 63 16.86 -22.46 25.48
N ASP A 64 16.81 -21.81 24.31
CA ASP A 64 18.02 -21.46 23.57
C ASP A 64 18.71 -20.21 24.17
N ASP A 65 17.94 -19.36 24.86
CA ASP A 65 18.41 -18.17 25.55
C ASP A 65 17.50 -17.83 26.76
N GLU A 66 18.05 -17.16 27.77
CA GLU A 66 17.33 -16.74 28.97
C GLU A 66 17.78 -15.33 29.41
N GLU A 67 16.82 -14.44 29.61
CA GLU A 67 17.03 -13.11 30.16
C GLU A 67 16.44 -13.01 31.56
N TYR A 68 17.27 -12.58 32.52
CA TYR A 68 16.91 -12.44 33.92
C TYR A 68 16.93 -10.97 34.32
N GLU A 69 15.77 -10.39 34.67
CA GLU A 69 15.73 -9.05 35.23
C GLU A 69 16.08 -9.09 36.73
N GLY A 70 17.25 -8.55 37.07
CA GLY A 70 17.79 -8.62 38.43
C GLY A 70 16.88 -8.01 39.51
N PHE A 71 17.05 -8.46 40.74
CA PHE A 71 16.29 -8.03 41.93
C PHE A 71 16.23 -6.49 42.10
N THR A 72 15.08 -5.88 41.83
CA THR A 72 14.79 -4.45 42.12
C THR A 72 14.05 -4.27 43.45
N GLY A 73 14.37 -5.07 44.46
CA GLY A 73 14.06 -4.80 45.87
C GLY A 73 12.59 -4.79 46.32
N ASN A 74 11.60 -4.71 45.43
CA ASN A 74 10.17 -4.73 45.77
C ASN A 74 9.26 -5.35 44.66
N GLU A 75 9.78 -5.64 43.47
CA GLU A 75 9.03 -6.29 42.38
C GLU A 75 9.58 -7.70 42.16
N GLY A 76 8.69 -8.65 41.86
CA GLY A 76 9.05 -10.02 41.53
C GLY A 76 10.07 -10.06 40.39
N THR A 77 10.96 -11.06 40.41
CA THR A 77 11.93 -11.19 39.32
C THR A 77 11.24 -11.78 38.10
N GLU A 78 11.29 -11.08 36.97
CA GLU A 78 10.85 -11.62 35.69
C GLU A 78 11.99 -12.43 35.04
N THR A 79 11.68 -13.65 34.61
CA THR A 79 12.57 -14.44 33.76
C THR A 79 11.91 -14.65 32.41
N THR A 80 12.59 -14.26 31.34
CA THR A 80 12.14 -14.47 29.97
C THR A 80 12.99 -15.55 29.31
N ARG A 81 12.33 -16.57 28.76
CA ARG A 81 12.95 -17.69 28.05
C ARG A 81 12.64 -17.61 26.56
N PHE A 82 13.63 -17.89 25.73
CA PHE A 82 13.50 -17.85 24.27
C PHE A 82 13.77 -19.22 23.66
N TYR A 83 12.86 -19.68 22.80
CA TYR A 83 12.98 -20.95 22.07
C TYR A 83 12.94 -20.68 20.57
N ARG A 84 13.97 -21.07 19.84
CA ARG A 84 14.17 -20.80 18.41
C ARG A 84 14.23 -22.07 17.59
N VAL A 85 13.52 -22.04 16.46
CA VAL A 85 13.44 -23.16 15.51
C VAL A 85 13.24 -22.68 14.08
N THR A 86 13.63 -23.52 13.12
CA THR A 86 13.28 -23.32 11.71
C THR A 86 12.19 -24.31 11.28
N GLY A 87 11.09 -23.80 10.73
CA GLY A 87 9.95 -24.58 10.26
C GLY A 87 9.61 -24.32 8.80
N ALA A 88 8.89 -25.26 8.18
CA ALA A 88 8.30 -25.06 6.86
C ALA A 88 6.85 -24.57 6.99
N ILE A 89 6.51 -23.48 6.33
CA ILE A 89 5.15 -22.93 6.30
C ILE A 89 4.43 -23.38 5.03
N ILE A 90 3.27 -24.01 5.23
CA ILE A 90 2.33 -24.38 4.18
C ILE A 90 1.22 -23.34 4.13
N ILE A 91 1.30 -22.42 3.17
CA ILE A 91 0.28 -21.37 2.98
C ILE A 91 -0.78 -21.86 1.99
N PRO A 92 -2.06 -21.97 2.38
CA PRO A 92 -3.11 -22.31 1.44
C PRO A 92 -3.21 -21.25 0.34
N LYS A 93 -3.56 -21.67 -0.87
CA LYS A 93 -3.53 -20.78 -2.06
C LYS A 93 -4.32 -19.48 -1.85
N GLY A 94 -5.45 -19.52 -1.13
CA GLY A 94 -6.28 -18.34 -0.85
C GLY A 94 -5.60 -17.27 0.01
N PHE A 95 -4.59 -17.62 0.80
CA PHE A 95 -3.89 -16.70 1.70
C PHE A 95 -2.61 -16.12 1.08
N ARG A 96 -2.17 -16.60 -0.08
CA ARG A 96 -0.93 -16.13 -0.73
C ARG A 96 -0.94 -14.63 -1.00
N PHE A 97 -2.11 -14.06 -1.31
CA PHE A 97 -2.23 -12.63 -1.57
C PHE A 97 -1.94 -11.79 -0.32
N LEU A 98 -2.31 -12.26 0.88
CA LEU A 98 -2.04 -11.53 2.12
C LEU A 98 -0.54 -11.33 2.37
N PHE A 99 0.29 -12.32 2.02
CA PHE A 99 1.75 -12.19 2.09
C PHE A 99 2.29 -11.15 1.11
N LYS A 100 1.77 -11.11 -0.12
CA LYS A 100 2.14 -10.07 -1.10
C LYS A 100 1.73 -8.69 -0.62
N LEU A 101 0.52 -8.57 -0.06
CA LEU A 101 0.02 -7.33 0.50
C LEU A 101 0.86 -6.86 1.69
N HIS A 102 1.29 -7.78 2.54
CA HIS A 102 2.19 -7.48 3.65
C HIS A 102 3.55 -6.94 3.14
N ARG A 103 4.12 -7.57 2.12
CA ARG A 103 5.36 -7.08 1.47
C ARG A 103 5.20 -5.68 0.88
N LEU A 104 4.08 -5.42 0.19
CA LEU A 104 3.73 -4.08 -0.30
C LEU A 104 3.65 -3.06 0.86
N ARG A 105 3.01 -3.44 1.97
CA ARG A 105 2.90 -2.60 3.18
C ARG A 105 4.22 -2.36 3.87
N ARG A 106 5.23 -3.20 3.71
CA ARG A 106 6.59 -2.94 4.20
C ARG A 106 7.49 -2.25 3.19
N GLY A 107 7.15 -2.30 1.89
CA GLY A 107 7.96 -1.71 0.82
C GLY A 107 9.17 -2.58 0.44
N VAL A 108 9.17 -3.86 0.83
CA VAL A 108 10.28 -4.82 0.62
C VAL A 108 10.04 -5.65 -0.65
N CYS A 109 9.56 -5.00 -1.71
CA CYS A 109 9.21 -5.69 -2.95
C CYS A 109 9.23 -4.73 -4.14
N ASN A 110 9.38 -5.32 -5.34
CA ASN A 110 9.13 -4.61 -6.58
C ASN A 110 7.62 -4.36 -6.73
N ILE A 111 7.18 -3.13 -6.48
CA ILE A 111 5.76 -2.75 -6.52
C ILE A 111 5.17 -3.00 -7.91
N ALA A 112 5.91 -2.63 -8.97
CA ALA A 112 5.44 -2.77 -10.33
C ALA A 112 5.19 -4.24 -10.71
N GLU A 113 6.07 -5.15 -10.28
CA GLU A 113 5.93 -6.60 -10.50
C GLU A 113 4.69 -7.17 -9.79
N ILE A 114 4.45 -6.80 -8.52
CA ILE A 114 3.26 -7.26 -7.80
C ILE A 114 1.98 -6.73 -8.44
N LEU A 115 1.96 -5.47 -8.87
CA LEU A 115 0.80 -4.90 -9.56
C LEU A 115 0.56 -5.59 -10.90
N ASP A 116 1.61 -5.90 -11.67
CA ASP A 116 1.47 -6.64 -12.92
C ASP A 116 0.93 -8.05 -12.70
N GLU A 117 1.41 -8.75 -11.68
CA GLU A 117 0.92 -10.09 -11.37
C GLU A 117 -0.56 -10.05 -10.94
N CYS A 118 -0.96 -9.08 -10.12
CA CYS A 118 -2.36 -8.90 -9.73
C CYS A 118 -3.25 -8.53 -10.92
N ARG A 119 -2.77 -7.65 -11.80
CA ARG A 119 -3.46 -7.26 -13.03
C ARG A 119 -3.62 -8.46 -13.96
N PHE A 120 -2.57 -9.24 -14.16
CA PHE A 120 -2.59 -10.45 -14.97
C PHE A 120 -3.64 -11.45 -14.46
N LEU A 121 -3.66 -11.72 -13.14
CA LEU A 121 -4.65 -12.63 -12.55
C LEU A 121 -6.09 -12.13 -12.73
N ALA A 122 -6.33 -10.83 -12.58
CA ALA A 122 -7.65 -10.24 -12.79
C ALA A 122 -8.10 -10.26 -14.26
N LEU A 123 -7.16 -10.17 -15.21
CA LEU A 123 -7.42 -10.30 -16.65
C LEU A 123 -7.68 -11.75 -17.06
N GLU A 124 -6.90 -12.70 -16.55
CA GLU A 124 -7.07 -14.12 -16.83
C GLU A 124 -8.42 -14.65 -16.30
N ARG A 125 -8.92 -14.03 -15.22
CA ARG A 125 -10.15 -14.43 -14.54
C ARG A 125 -11.11 -13.25 -14.36
N PRO A 126 -11.76 -12.79 -15.44
CA PRO A 126 -12.61 -11.59 -15.39
C PRO A 126 -13.85 -11.75 -14.50
N ASN A 127 -14.25 -12.98 -14.15
CA ASN A 127 -15.37 -13.28 -13.26
C ASN A 127 -14.93 -13.58 -11.81
N ASP A 128 -13.63 -13.48 -11.51
CA ASP A 128 -13.10 -13.70 -10.16
C ASP A 128 -13.07 -12.37 -9.40
N ASP A 129 -14.14 -12.10 -8.65
CA ASP A 129 -14.25 -10.88 -7.85
C ASP A 129 -13.16 -10.79 -6.77
N VAL A 130 -12.64 -11.92 -6.30
CA VAL A 130 -11.52 -11.95 -5.34
C VAL A 130 -10.24 -11.46 -6.00
N ALA A 131 -9.96 -11.86 -7.24
CA ALA A 131 -8.80 -11.36 -7.99
C ALA A 131 -8.88 -9.84 -8.22
N LYS A 132 -10.06 -9.31 -8.56
CA LYS A 132 -10.29 -7.87 -8.71
C LYS A 132 -10.13 -7.11 -7.39
N GLN A 133 -10.71 -7.62 -6.31
CA GLN A 133 -10.58 -7.03 -4.97
C GLN A 133 -9.12 -7.01 -4.51
N ASN A 134 -8.37 -8.09 -4.75
CA ASN A 134 -6.94 -8.16 -4.47
C ASN A 134 -6.17 -7.08 -5.24
N LEU A 135 -6.44 -6.91 -6.54
CA LEU A 135 -5.83 -5.85 -7.34
C LEU A 135 -6.12 -4.46 -6.78
N VAL A 136 -7.39 -4.16 -6.47
CA VAL A 136 -7.78 -2.88 -5.84
C VAL A 136 -7.04 -2.68 -4.51
N GLN A 137 -7.00 -3.71 -3.65
CA GLN A 137 -6.35 -3.62 -2.35
C GLN A 137 -4.83 -3.40 -2.47
N ALA A 138 -4.18 -4.02 -3.45
CA ALA A 138 -2.77 -3.79 -3.76
C ALA A 138 -2.55 -2.34 -4.19
N CYS A 139 -3.31 -1.84 -5.18
CA CYS A 139 -3.21 -0.45 -5.63
C CYS A 139 -3.49 0.55 -4.51
N SER A 140 -4.56 0.38 -3.74
CA SER A 140 -4.89 1.26 -2.61
C SER A 140 -3.79 1.29 -1.55
N THR A 141 -3.11 0.17 -1.32
CA THR A 141 -1.98 0.11 -0.38
C THR A 141 -0.81 0.95 -0.87
N VAL A 142 -0.52 0.91 -2.17
CA VAL A 142 0.53 1.71 -2.80
C VAL A 142 0.16 3.20 -2.78
N ILE A 143 -1.07 3.55 -3.16
CA ILE A 143 -1.58 4.94 -3.14
C ILE A 143 -1.41 5.57 -1.75
N LYS A 144 -1.79 4.85 -0.68
CA LYS A 144 -1.69 5.34 0.70
C LYS A 144 -0.27 5.75 1.09
N LYS A 145 0.74 5.06 0.54
CA LYS A 145 2.16 5.31 0.83
C LYS A 145 2.80 6.43 0.00
N GLY A 146 2.12 6.87 -1.07
CA GLY A 146 2.75 7.70 -2.10
C GLY A 146 3.40 6.81 -3.16
N PRO A 147 2.73 6.57 -4.30
CA PRO A 147 3.32 5.80 -5.40
C PRO A 147 4.48 6.59 -6.03
N PRO A 148 5.57 5.91 -6.45
CA PRO A 148 6.49 6.47 -7.44
C PRO A 148 5.75 6.84 -8.74
N ASP A 149 6.25 7.81 -9.51
CA ASP A 149 5.58 8.31 -10.73
C ASP A 149 5.28 7.21 -11.75
N ASP A 150 6.25 6.31 -12.00
CA ASP A 150 6.10 5.17 -12.92
C ASP A 150 5.03 4.18 -12.45
N VAL A 151 4.87 4.03 -11.14
CA VAL A 151 3.85 3.19 -10.53
C VAL A 151 2.49 3.88 -10.54
N ALA A 152 2.44 5.20 -10.41
CA ALA A 152 1.20 5.96 -10.40
C ALA A 152 0.51 5.90 -11.78
N ASP A 153 1.27 6.06 -12.86
CA ASP A 153 0.81 5.85 -14.24
C ASP A 153 0.18 4.46 -14.41
N LYS A 154 0.85 3.44 -13.87
CA LYS A 154 0.37 2.06 -13.91
C LYS A 154 -0.94 1.88 -13.14
N ILE A 155 -1.09 2.51 -11.97
CA ILE A 155 -2.33 2.47 -11.18
C ILE A 155 -3.48 3.15 -11.93
N MET A 156 -3.25 4.30 -12.58
CA MET A 156 -4.27 4.96 -13.41
C MET A 156 -4.69 4.11 -14.60
N GLN A 157 -3.73 3.49 -15.27
CA GLN A 157 -4.01 2.56 -16.37
C GLN A 157 -4.85 1.37 -15.88
N ILE A 158 -4.48 0.76 -14.75
CA ILE A 158 -5.25 -0.34 -14.14
C ILE A 158 -6.68 0.12 -13.83
N ALA A 159 -6.84 1.27 -13.18
CA ALA A 159 -8.16 1.77 -12.81
C ALA A 159 -9.03 2.09 -14.04
N THR A 160 -8.42 2.54 -15.14
CA THR A 160 -9.10 2.76 -16.43
C THR A 160 -9.49 1.45 -17.11
N ASP A 161 -8.61 0.44 -17.10
CA ASP A 161 -8.84 -0.85 -17.75
C ASP A 161 -9.99 -1.63 -17.10
N PHE A 162 -10.13 -1.52 -15.78
CA PHE A 162 -11.11 -2.25 -14.98
C PHE A 162 -12.30 -1.40 -14.52
N ASP A 163 -12.38 -0.14 -14.94
CA ASP A 163 -13.45 0.80 -14.54
C ASP A 163 -13.57 1.00 -13.02
N PHE A 164 -12.42 1.03 -12.33
CA PHE A 164 -12.36 1.29 -10.89
C PHE A 164 -12.35 2.80 -10.62
N VAL A 165 -13.52 3.43 -10.70
CA VAL A 165 -13.69 4.89 -10.52
C VAL A 165 -13.09 5.39 -9.20
N ASP A 166 -13.40 4.72 -8.09
CA ASP A 166 -12.86 5.11 -6.78
C ASP A 166 -11.34 5.02 -6.74
N LEU A 167 -10.76 3.99 -7.38
CA LEU A 167 -9.30 3.82 -7.40
C LEU A 167 -8.62 4.91 -8.23
N PHE A 168 -9.21 5.26 -9.38
CA PHE A 168 -8.71 6.32 -10.24
C PHE A 168 -8.74 7.67 -9.52
N ARG A 169 -9.85 8.00 -8.86
CA ARG A 169 -9.99 9.22 -8.05
C ARG A 169 -8.93 9.29 -6.95
N HIS A 170 -8.76 8.22 -6.17
CA HIS A 170 -7.75 8.20 -5.10
C HIS A 170 -6.32 8.31 -5.65
N ALA A 171 -6.06 7.85 -6.87
CA ALA A 171 -4.76 8.04 -7.52
C ALA A 171 -4.53 9.52 -7.86
N ILE A 172 -5.55 10.22 -8.39
CA ILE A 172 -5.46 11.66 -8.69
C ILE A 172 -5.21 12.48 -7.44
N GLU A 173 -5.94 12.20 -6.36
CA GLU A 173 -5.81 12.91 -5.07
C GLU A 173 -4.41 12.82 -4.46
N ARG A 174 -3.57 11.90 -4.94
CA ARG A 174 -2.19 11.72 -4.48
C ARG A 174 -1.14 12.28 -5.43
N PHE A 175 -1.52 12.81 -6.58
CA PHE A 175 -0.56 13.51 -7.42
C PHE A 175 -0.15 14.81 -6.74
N ASP A 176 1.17 15.04 -6.75
CA ASP A 176 1.71 16.36 -6.47
C ASP A 176 1.31 17.31 -7.61
N THR A 177 1.66 18.58 -7.44
CA THR A 177 1.41 19.66 -8.40
C THR A 177 1.91 19.37 -9.82
N HIS A 178 2.80 18.40 -10.03
CA HIS A 178 3.32 18.00 -11.34
C HIS A 178 2.69 16.70 -11.84
N MET A 179 1.83 16.81 -12.87
CA MET A 179 1.32 15.66 -13.60
C MET A 179 2.16 15.41 -14.86
N SER A 180 2.51 14.15 -15.11
CA SER A 180 3.17 13.74 -16.35
C SER A 180 2.22 13.82 -17.56
N PRO A 181 2.71 13.98 -18.79
CA PRO A 181 1.86 13.92 -19.99
C PRO A 181 1.06 12.61 -20.11
N SER A 182 1.63 11.51 -19.62
CA SER A 182 0.96 10.20 -19.55
C SER A 182 -0.23 10.25 -18.58
N GLN A 183 -0.08 10.85 -17.41
CA GLN A 183 -1.17 11.02 -16.43
C GLN A 183 -2.29 11.89 -16.99
N LEU A 184 -1.95 13.01 -17.62
CA LEU A 184 -2.93 13.88 -18.28
C LEU A 184 -3.71 13.12 -19.36
N HIS A 185 -3.03 12.30 -20.16
CA HIS A 185 -3.68 11.44 -21.14
C HIS A 185 -4.63 10.41 -20.49
N GLN A 186 -4.24 9.80 -19.37
CA GLN A 186 -5.12 8.88 -18.63
C GLN A 186 -6.34 9.60 -18.05
N ILE A 187 -6.18 10.81 -17.49
CA ILE A 187 -7.31 11.62 -16.97
C ILE A 187 -8.29 11.92 -18.10
N ALA A 188 -7.78 12.40 -19.23
CA ALA A 188 -8.56 12.68 -20.42
C ALA A 188 -9.35 11.45 -20.89
N LYS A 189 -8.66 10.30 -21.01
CA LYS A 189 -9.26 9.03 -21.41
C LYS A 189 -10.34 8.56 -20.43
N PHE A 190 -10.08 8.70 -19.13
CA PHE A 190 -11.02 8.31 -18.09
C PHE A 190 -12.26 9.21 -18.10
N MET A 191 -12.07 10.52 -18.25
CA MET A 191 -13.17 11.50 -18.36
C MET A 191 -14.04 11.26 -19.59
N ALA A 192 -13.45 10.91 -20.73
CA ALA A 192 -14.22 10.57 -21.92
C ALA A 192 -15.13 9.35 -21.70
N LYS A 193 -14.76 8.44 -20.78
CA LYS A 193 -15.52 7.22 -20.49
C LYS A 193 -16.55 7.39 -19.38
N HIS A 194 -16.20 8.09 -18.30
CA HIS A 194 -16.99 8.17 -17.07
C HIS A 194 -17.60 9.57 -16.80
N GLY A 195 -17.28 10.55 -17.64
CA GLY A 195 -17.64 11.95 -17.45
C GLY A 195 -16.81 12.64 -16.36
N PHE A 196 -16.94 13.97 -16.28
CA PHE A 196 -16.20 14.80 -15.32
C PHE A 196 -16.61 14.57 -13.86
N GLN A 197 -17.90 14.28 -13.60
CA GLN A 197 -18.44 14.21 -12.24
C GLN A 197 -17.78 13.12 -11.37
N GLY A 198 -17.32 12.01 -11.97
CA GLY A 198 -16.62 10.96 -11.25
C GLY A 198 -15.24 11.36 -10.73
N LEU A 199 -14.62 12.40 -11.31
CA LEU A 199 -13.27 12.86 -10.96
C LEU A 199 -13.25 14.21 -10.24
N ARG A 200 -14.40 14.86 -10.12
CA ARG A 200 -14.51 16.23 -9.65
C ARG A 200 -13.75 16.49 -8.35
N SER A 201 -13.99 15.67 -7.32
CA SER A 201 -13.35 15.87 -6.02
C SER A 201 -11.83 15.69 -6.06
N GLY A 202 -11.34 14.75 -6.87
CA GLY A 202 -9.90 14.50 -7.00
C GLY A 202 -9.19 15.63 -7.75
N LEU A 203 -9.82 16.15 -8.80
CA LEU A 203 -9.28 17.27 -9.57
C LEU A 203 -9.34 18.59 -8.79
N GLU A 204 -10.44 18.85 -8.07
CA GLU A 204 -10.56 20.04 -7.22
C GLU A 204 -9.39 20.12 -6.23
N HIS A 205 -9.01 19.01 -5.58
CA HIS A 205 -7.85 18.97 -4.68
C HIS A 205 -6.54 19.37 -5.39
N VAL A 206 -6.25 18.80 -6.56
CA VAL A 206 -5.00 19.09 -7.28
C VAL A 206 -4.94 20.55 -7.76
N PHE A 207 -6.10 21.11 -8.13
CA PHE A 207 -6.16 22.48 -8.60
C PHE A 207 -6.17 23.52 -7.49
N GLU A 208 -6.79 23.23 -6.35
CA GLU A 208 -6.72 24.11 -5.16
C GLU A 208 -5.26 24.30 -4.72
N ASP A 209 -4.47 23.22 -4.63
CA ASP A 209 -3.05 23.30 -4.27
C ASP A 209 -2.24 24.19 -5.25
N ARG A 210 -2.54 24.13 -6.55
CA ARG A 210 -1.90 25.00 -7.56
C ARG A 210 -2.31 26.47 -7.45
N ILE A 211 -3.58 26.76 -7.14
CA ILE A 211 -4.11 28.13 -7.10
C ILE A 211 -3.61 28.86 -5.85
N PHE A 212 -3.53 28.18 -4.71
CA PHE A 212 -3.13 28.79 -3.44
C PHE A 212 -1.61 28.77 -3.20
N GLY A 213 -0.84 27.94 -3.93
CA GLY A 213 0.62 27.85 -3.83
C GLY A 213 1.42 28.85 -4.67
N TRP A 214 0.79 29.66 -5.52
CA TRP A 214 1.52 30.61 -6.37
C TRP A 214 2.02 31.81 -5.55
N PRO A 215 3.34 32.08 -5.46
CA PRO A 215 3.81 33.33 -4.89
C PRO A 215 3.29 34.47 -5.77
N SER A 216 2.54 35.40 -5.18
CA SER A 216 1.93 36.57 -5.83
C SER A 216 2.93 37.57 -6.45
N THR A 217 4.18 37.16 -6.66
CA THR A 217 5.30 38.00 -7.08
C THR A 217 6.15 37.28 -8.14
N VAL A 218 5.61 37.09 -9.34
CA VAL A 218 6.45 36.96 -10.55
C VAL A 218 5.97 37.97 -11.58
N GLY A 219 6.92 38.76 -12.07
CA GLY A 219 6.67 39.99 -12.80
C GLY A 219 5.88 39.80 -14.10
N ARG A 220 4.80 40.59 -14.19
CA ARG A 220 4.31 41.30 -15.38
C ARG A 220 4.52 40.60 -16.73
N GLY A 221 3.57 39.73 -17.09
CA GLY A 221 3.30 39.37 -18.48
C GLY A 221 2.49 38.08 -18.59
N VAL A 222 1.16 38.21 -18.68
CA VAL A 222 0.16 37.11 -18.75
C VAL A 222 -0.20 36.52 -17.38
N SER A 223 -1.00 37.26 -16.62
CA SER A 223 -1.84 36.69 -15.58
C SER A 223 -3.02 35.99 -16.24
N VAL A 224 -3.03 34.66 -16.29
CA VAL A 224 -4.30 33.94 -16.46
C VAL A 224 -5.08 34.21 -15.18
N GLY A 225 -6.10 35.05 -15.25
CA GLY A 225 -6.82 35.49 -14.07
C GLY A 225 -7.53 34.30 -13.43
N LYS A 226 -7.68 34.31 -12.10
CA LYS A 226 -8.60 33.42 -11.37
C LYS A 226 -9.98 33.34 -12.06
N HIS A 227 -10.40 34.44 -12.68
CA HIS A 227 -11.63 34.56 -13.45
C HIS A 227 -11.66 33.71 -14.74
N ASP A 228 -10.54 33.56 -15.47
CA ASP A 228 -10.46 32.72 -16.67
C ASP A 228 -10.48 31.24 -16.31
N TYR A 229 -9.91 30.88 -15.16
CA TYR A 229 -9.92 29.52 -14.65
C TYR A 229 -11.30 29.11 -14.11
N GLU A 230 -11.96 30.00 -13.36
CA GLU A 230 -13.35 29.78 -12.91
C GLU A 230 -14.31 29.72 -14.11
N GLN A 231 -14.09 30.54 -15.15
CA GLN A 231 -14.85 30.48 -16.40
C GLN A 231 -14.60 29.16 -17.13
N PHE A 232 -13.35 28.72 -17.24
CA PHE A 232 -12.97 27.44 -17.84
C PHE A 232 -13.56 26.23 -17.11
N LEU A 233 -13.49 26.22 -15.77
CA LEU A 233 -14.13 25.21 -14.94
C LEU A 233 -15.66 25.27 -15.06
N SER A 234 -16.25 26.46 -15.12
CA SER A 234 -17.70 26.64 -15.29
C SER A 234 -18.15 26.11 -16.66
N ASP A 235 -17.42 26.41 -17.74
CA ASP A 235 -17.69 25.91 -19.08
C ASP A 235 -17.52 24.37 -19.16
N LEU A 236 -16.57 23.82 -18.40
CA LEU A 236 -16.38 22.37 -18.24
C LEU A 236 -17.51 21.70 -17.43
N LEU A 237 -18.03 22.39 -16.40
CA LEU A 237 -19.06 21.89 -15.49
C LEU A 237 -20.48 21.95 -16.08
N ASN A 238 -20.75 22.90 -16.98
CA ASN A 238 -22.08 23.13 -17.55
C ASN A 238 -22.42 22.19 -18.73
N ASP A 239 -21.43 21.59 -19.38
CA ASP A 239 -21.59 20.59 -20.44
C ASP A 239 -20.52 19.49 -20.28
N PRO A 240 -20.78 18.47 -19.44
CA PRO A 240 -19.77 17.49 -19.07
C PRO A 240 -19.36 16.55 -20.22
N GLU A 241 -20.22 16.36 -21.23
CA GLU A 241 -19.92 15.52 -22.39
C GLU A 241 -19.04 16.25 -23.41
N SER A 242 -19.34 17.51 -23.77
CA SER A 242 -18.44 18.28 -24.67
C SER A 242 -17.24 18.88 -23.94
N GLY A 243 -17.39 19.18 -22.65
CA GLY A 243 -16.32 19.68 -21.78
C GLY A 243 -15.22 18.65 -21.56
N GLY A 244 -15.58 17.38 -21.33
CA GLY A 244 -14.61 16.30 -21.18
C GLY A 244 -13.72 16.13 -22.42
N HIS A 245 -14.31 16.16 -23.61
CA HIS A 245 -13.59 16.10 -24.89
C HIS A 245 -12.71 17.33 -25.14
N LYS A 246 -13.24 18.55 -24.93
CA LYS A 246 -12.45 19.78 -25.10
C LYS A 246 -11.29 19.87 -24.13
N LEU A 247 -11.46 19.39 -22.90
CA LEU A 247 -10.39 19.32 -21.91
C LEU A 247 -9.35 18.28 -22.30
N ALA A 248 -9.78 17.10 -22.75
CA ALA A 248 -8.88 16.07 -23.27
C ALA A 248 -8.03 16.62 -24.43
N ASP A 249 -8.66 17.31 -25.39
CA ASP A 249 -7.98 17.96 -26.50
C ASP A 249 -7.03 19.07 -26.02
N SER A 250 -7.45 19.89 -25.06
CA SER A 250 -6.62 20.96 -24.50
C SER A 250 -5.39 20.40 -23.77
N LEU A 251 -5.58 19.39 -22.92
CA LEU A 251 -4.49 18.73 -22.16
C LEU A 251 -3.51 18.01 -23.08
N THR A 252 -3.98 17.42 -24.19
CA THR A 252 -3.12 16.74 -25.17
C THR A 252 -2.45 17.69 -26.17
N SER A 253 -2.96 18.93 -26.30
CA SER A 253 -2.40 19.97 -27.19
C SER A 253 -1.33 20.86 -26.54
N LEU A 254 -1.07 20.72 -25.24
CA LEU A 254 -0.03 21.49 -24.54
C LEU A 254 1.36 21.17 -25.13
N PRO A 255 2.19 22.19 -25.44
CA PRO A 255 3.52 21.95 -25.98
C PRO A 255 4.40 21.24 -24.94
N ASN A 256 5.10 20.18 -25.37
CA ASN A 256 6.12 19.52 -24.55
C ASN A 256 7.13 20.57 -24.07
N GLU A 257 7.37 20.64 -22.76
CA GLU A 257 8.28 21.62 -22.12
C GLU A 257 9.75 21.56 -22.60
N GLY A 258 10.09 20.68 -23.55
CA GLY A 258 11.40 20.58 -24.18
C GLY A 258 11.68 21.52 -25.36
N SER A 259 10.78 22.46 -25.71
CA SER A 259 10.98 23.36 -26.87
C SER A 259 11.47 24.77 -26.54
N PHE A 260 11.91 25.04 -25.31
CA PHE A 260 12.56 26.32 -24.94
C PHE A 260 14.09 26.17 -24.92
N GLU A 261 14.69 25.88 -26.08
CA GLU A 261 16.11 26.16 -26.33
C GLU A 261 16.24 27.15 -27.49
N SER A 262 16.49 28.42 -27.14
CA SER A 262 17.34 29.37 -27.89
C SER A 262 17.42 30.69 -27.15
#